data_AF-A0A132F8K3-F1
#
_entry.id   AF-A0A132F8K3-F1
#
_cell.length_a   1.000
_cell.length_b   1.000
_cell.length_c   1.000
_cell.angle_alpha   90.00
_cell.angle_beta   90.00
_cell.angle_gamma   90.00
#
_symmetry.space_group_name_H-M   'P 1'
#
loop_
_entity.id
_entity.type
_entity.pdbx_description
1 polymer ?
#
loop_
_entity_poly.entity_id
_entity_poly.type
_entity_poly.pdbx_seq_one_letter_code
_entity_poly.pdbx_strand_id
1 'polypeptide(L)'
;MGVALVCLWLAGGVQAQGRPPAAPTRPVCVDAEVDGKRALSYDCLSAQLKPPPTPEGAASRTAAEGLATAPSNRVGTFNLSTERNRFGSNWGKSVTPQRPAPPVAVPPK
;
A
#
# COMPACT_ATOMS: atom_id res chain seq x y z
N MET A 1 -17.93 -6.24 -66.87
CA MET A 1 -16.91 -5.17 -66.88
C MET A 1 -17.63 -3.86 -66.57
N GLY A 2 -17.44 -3.12 -65.47
CA GLY A 2 -16.71 -3.30 -64.23
C GLY A 2 -17.43 -2.48 -63.14
N VAL A 3 -17.30 -2.90 -61.89
CA VAL A 3 -17.91 -2.22 -60.73
C VAL A 3 -16.83 -1.37 -60.07
N ALA A 4 -17.07 -0.07 -59.94
CA ALA A 4 -16.31 0.81 -59.07
C ALA A 4 -17.24 1.89 -58.52
N LEU A 5 -17.45 1.92 -57.21
CA LEU A 5 -17.00 3.05 -56.39
C LEU A 5 -17.18 2.74 -54.90
N VAL A 6 -16.04 2.68 -54.22
CA VAL A 6 -15.87 2.71 -52.77
C VAL A 6 -16.17 4.12 -52.28
N CYS A 7 -17.03 4.26 -51.26
CA CYS A 7 -17.06 5.41 -50.35
C CYS A 7 -17.62 4.94 -49.00
N LEU A 8 -16.81 4.20 -48.24
CA LEU A 8 -17.12 3.88 -46.85
C LEU A 8 -16.84 5.15 -46.02
N TRP A 9 -17.91 5.82 -45.63
CA TRP A 9 -17.90 7.05 -44.84
C TRP A 9 -17.13 6.86 -43.52
N LEU A 10 -16.15 7.73 -43.29
CA LEU A 10 -15.55 7.96 -41.99
C LEU A 10 -16.59 8.58 -41.05
N ALA A 11 -16.98 7.86 -40.01
CA ALA A 11 -17.54 8.45 -38.80
C ALA A 11 -16.51 8.24 -37.67
N GLY A 12 -15.69 9.26 -37.45
CA GLY A 12 -14.77 9.31 -36.31
C GLY A 12 -15.56 9.39 -35.01
N GLY A 13 -15.50 8.33 -34.20
CA GLY A 13 -15.92 8.38 -32.80
C GLY A 13 -14.87 9.11 -31.98
N VAL A 14 -15.08 10.40 -31.72
CA VAL A 14 -14.35 11.12 -30.66
C VAL A 14 -14.84 10.55 -29.34
N GLN A 15 -14.13 9.55 -28.81
CA GLN A 15 -14.33 9.13 -27.44
C GLN A 15 -13.81 10.24 -26.53
N ALA A 16 -14.74 10.98 -25.92
CA ALA A 16 -14.43 11.87 -24.82
C ALA A 16 -13.84 11.02 -23.68
N GLN A 17 -12.51 11.01 -23.57
CA GLN A 17 -11.85 10.41 -22.42
C GLN A 17 -12.22 11.25 -21.21
N GLY A 18 -13.12 10.72 -20.37
CA GLY A 18 -13.48 11.31 -19.10
C GLY A 18 -12.21 11.62 -18.34
N ARG A 19 -12.01 12.90 -18.00
CA ARG A 19 -10.86 13.33 -17.19
C ARG A 19 -10.87 12.49 -15.91
N PRO A 20 -9.76 11.81 -15.55
CA PRO A 20 -9.71 11.07 -14.31
C PRO A 20 -10.04 12.03 -13.15
N PRO A 21 -10.84 11.58 -12.17
CA PRO A 21 -11.16 12.41 -11.02
C PRO A 21 -9.84 12.90 -10.40
N ALA A 22 -9.81 14.19 -10.04
CA ALA A 22 -8.65 14.75 -9.35
C ALA A 22 -8.36 13.90 -8.11
N ALA A 23 -7.10 13.48 -7.96
CA ALA A 23 -6.69 12.73 -6.79
C ALA A 23 -7.00 13.57 -5.54
N PRO A 24 -7.58 12.98 -4.48
CA PRO A 24 -7.85 13.71 -3.26
C PRO A 24 -6.54 14.28 -2.70
N THR A 25 -6.52 15.58 -2.44
CA THR A 25 -5.39 16.24 -1.81
C THR A 25 -5.27 15.77 -0.37
N ARG A 26 -4.17 15.09 -0.04
CA ARG A 26 -3.89 14.69 1.34
C ARG A 26 -3.53 15.93 2.16
N PRO A 27 -4.10 16.11 3.36
CA PRO A 27 -3.70 17.21 4.23
C PRO A 27 -2.22 17.09 4.59
N VAL A 28 -1.51 18.21 4.63
CA VAL A 28 -0.10 18.25 5.07
C VAL A 28 -0.07 18.33 6.60
N CYS A 29 0.64 17.41 7.25
CA CYS A 29 0.87 17.45 8.69
C CYS A 29 2.10 18.32 8.99
N VAL A 30 1.98 19.21 9.99
CA VAL A 30 3.06 20.11 10.43
C VAL A 30 3.25 19.95 11.95
N ASP A 31 4.49 19.73 12.36
CA ASP A 31 4.88 19.75 13.78
C ASP A 31 5.26 21.18 14.17
N ALA A 32 4.96 21.58 15.41
CA ALA A 32 5.40 22.85 15.98
C ALA A 32 6.41 22.61 17.09
N GLU A 33 7.41 23.48 17.21
CA GLU A 33 8.38 23.44 18.31
C GLU A 33 8.34 24.76 19.07
N VAL A 34 8.19 24.67 20.39
CA VAL A 34 8.20 25.82 21.30
C VAL A 34 9.09 25.48 22.48
N ASP A 35 10.06 26.34 22.79
CA ASP A 35 11.03 26.15 23.88
C ASP A 35 11.79 24.81 23.83
N GLY A 36 12.17 24.38 22.63
CA GLY A 36 12.86 23.10 22.40
C GLY A 36 11.99 21.86 22.63
N LYS A 37 10.68 22.03 22.84
CA LYS A 37 9.71 20.92 22.94
C LYS A 37 8.90 20.86 21.66
N ARG A 38 9.00 19.72 20.97
CA ARG A 38 8.21 19.45 19.76
C ARG A 38 6.83 18.91 20.12
N ALA A 39 5.79 19.62 19.69
CA ALA A 39 4.43 19.13 19.64
C ALA A 39 4.20 18.42 18.29
N LEU A 40 3.96 17.11 18.35
CA LEU A 40 3.71 16.28 17.17
C LEU A 40 2.25 16.37 16.75
N SER A 41 1.97 16.47 15.45
CA SER A 41 0.61 16.56 14.91
C SER A 41 -0.09 15.19 14.86
N TYR A 42 -0.27 14.54 16.00
CA TYR A 42 -0.81 13.19 16.09
C TYR A 42 -2.23 13.06 15.49
N ASP A 43 -3.08 14.08 15.62
CA ASP A 43 -4.44 14.05 15.05
C ASP A 43 -4.40 13.99 13.51
N CYS A 44 -3.55 14.82 12.91
CA CYS A 44 -3.35 14.82 11.46
C CYS A 44 -2.76 13.49 10.98
N LEU A 45 -1.75 12.95 11.68
CA LEU A 45 -1.15 11.67 11.34
C LEU A 45 -2.16 10.53 11.43
N SER A 46 -2.97 10.52 12.48
CA SER A 46 -4.02 9.51 12.68
C SER A 46 -5.07 9.56 11.58
N ALA A 47 -5.44 10.76 11.13
CA ALA A 47 -6.36 10.93 9.99
C ALA A 47 -5.74 10.42 8.67
N GLN A 48 -4.46 10.67 8.42
CA GLN A 48 -3.78 10.18 7.22
C GLN A 48 -3.61 8.66 7.19
N LEU A 49 -3.43 8.02 8.35
CA LEU A 49 -3.25 6.58 8.47
C LEU A 49 -4.57 5.81 8.56
N LYS A 50 -5.71 6.51 8.62
CA LYS A 50 -7.02 5.87 8.73
C LYS A 50 -7.30 5.01 7.48
N PRO A 51 -7.62 3.72 7.63
CA PRO A 51 -8.01 2.87 6.50
C PRO A 51 -9.25 3.43 5.80
N PRO A 52 -9.38 3.23 4.48
CA PRO A 52 -10.62 3.56 3.78
C PRO A 52 -11.79 2.78 4.38
N PRO A 53 -13.02 3.34 4.36
CA PRO A 53 -14.20 2.62 4.80
C PRO A 53 -14.37 1.35 3.96
N THR A 54 -14.77 0.26 4.61
CA THR A 54 -15.14 -0.98 3.91
C THR A 54 -16.38 -0.68 3.05
N PRO A 55 -16.36 -0.95 1.73
CA PRO A 55 -17.52 -0.70 0.88
C PRO A 55 -18.71 -1.55 1.34
N GLU A 56 -19.83 -0.90 1.64
CA GLU A 56 -21.10 -1.56 1.91
C GLU A 56 -21.64 -2.18 0.62
N GLY A 57 -22.10 -3.43 0.67
CA GLY A 57 -22.79 -4.06 -0.46
C GLY A 57 -21.98 -5.03 -1.33
N ALA A 58 -20.78 -5.45 -0.91
CA ALA A 58 -20.24 -6.70 -1.45
C ALA A 58 -21.23 -7.82 -1.07
N ALA A 59 -21.75 -8.55 -2.07
CA ALA A 59 -22.63 -9.72 -1.88
C ALA A 59 -22.18 -10.55 -0.67
N SER A 60 -23.11 -11.10 0.12
CA SER A 60 -22.90 -11.81 1.39
C SER A 60 -21.82 -12.89 1.30
N ARG A 61 -20.55 -12.48 1.30
CA ARG A 61 -19.40 -13.37 1.44
C ARG A 61 -19.32 -13.70 2.92
N THR A 62 -19.18 -14.98 3.21
CA THR A 62 -18.78 -15.41 4.54
C THR A 62 -17.43 -14.79 4.87
N ALA A 63 -17.16 -14.66 6.17
CA ALA A 63 -15.86 -14.19 6.63
C ALA A 63 -14.71 -15.04 6.05
N ALA A 64 -14.93 -16.34 5.84
CA ALA A 64 -13.94 -17.25 5.28
C ALA A 64 -13.58 -16.91 3.83
N GLU A 65 -14.56 -16.61 2.96
CA GLU A 65 -14.27 -16.22 1.57
C GLU A 65 -13.54 -14.87 1.49
N GLY A 66 -13.85 -13.94 2.41
CA GLY A 66 -13.12 -12.69 2.55
C GLY A 66 -11.64 -12.92 2.91
N LEU A 67 -11.38 -13.85 3.82
CA LEU A 67 -10.02 -14.19 4.27
C LEU A 67 -9.24 -15.01 3.23
N ALA A 68 -9.90 -15.84 2.42
CA ALA A 68 -9.25 -16.66 1.40
C ALA A 68 -8.44 -15.84 0.38
N THR A 69 -8.82 -14.59 0.14
CA THR A 69 -8.14 -13.66 -0.76
C THR A 69 -7.38 -12.55 -0.02
N ALA A 70 -7.40 -12.57 1.31
CA ALA A 70 -6.73 -11.56 2.10
C ALA A 70 -5.21 -11.69 2.00
N PRO A 71 -4.46 -10.57 2.08
CA PRO A 71 -3.01 -10.60 2.13
C PRO A 71 -2.48 -11.52 3.25
N SER A 72 -1.39 -12.25 3.01
CA SER A 72 -0.87 -13.23 3.97
C SER A 72 -0.53 -12.65 5.35
N ASN A 73 -0.14 -11.37 5.40
CA ASN A 73 0.11 -10.65 6.65
C ASN A 73 -1.16 -10.38 7.49
N ARG A 74 -2.37 -10.55 6.91
CA ARG A 74 -3.66 -10.41 7.63
C ARG A 74 -4.20 -11.74 8.14
N VAL A 75 -3.90 -12.84 7.44
CA VAL A 75 -4.38 -14.19 7.79
C VAL A 75 -3.36 -15.03 8.55
N GLY A 76 -2.13 -14.52 8.72
CA GLY A 76 -1.07 -15.25 9.44
C GLY A 76 -0.47 -16.41 8.64
N THR A 77 -0.68 -16.45 7.32
CA THR A 77 -0.06 -17.44 6.44
C THR A 77 1.36 -17.00 6.05
N PHE A 78 2.08 -17.88 5.35
CA PHE A 78 3.44 -17.59 4.89
C PHE A 78 3.52 -16.26 4.13
N ASN A 79 4.51 -15.45 4.50
CA ASN A 79 4.81 -14.19 3.85
C ASN A 79 6.32 -14.06 3.57
N LEU A 80 6.67 -14.04 2.29
CA LEU A 80 8.07 -14.00 1.86
C LEU A 80 8.81 -12.71 2.26
N SER A 81 8.14 -11.55 2.32
CA SER A 81 8.81 -10.32 2.77
C SER A 81 9.05 -10.33 4.27
N THR A 82 8.09 -10.83 5.06
CA THR A 82 8.27 -11.05 6.50
C THR A 82 9.48 -11.92 6.77
N GLU A 83 9.60 -13.03 6.05
CA GLU A 83 10.64 -14.00 6.31
C GLU A 83 12.03 -13.50 5.87
N ARG A 84 12.11 -12.82 4.71
CA ARG A 84 13.33 -12.10 4.29
C ARG A 84 13.77 -11.05 5.31
N ASN A 85 12.84 -10.33 5.93
CA ASN A 85 13.16 -9.35 6.96
C ASN A 85 13.64 -10.01 8.27
N ARG A 86 13.03 -11.12 8.69
CA ARG A 86 13.41 -11.82 9.92
C ARG A 86 14.77 -12.51 9.80
N PHE A 87 15.02 -13.18 8.68
CA PHE A 87 16.27 -13.91 8.48
C PHE A 87 17.39 -13.06 7.91
N GLY A 88 17.09 -12.00 7.17
CA GLY A 88 18.10 -11.15 6.56
C GLY A 88 19.11 -11.95 5.74
N SER A 89 20.39 -11.82 6.06
CA SER A 89 21.49 -12.54 5.39
C SER A 89 21.46 -14.06 5.61
N ASN A 90 20.73 -14.54 6.61
CA ASN A 90 20.56 -15.97 6.91
C ASN A 90 19.47 -16.65 6.08
N TRP A 91 18.70 -15.90 5.28
CA TRP A 91 17.60 -16.45 4.49
C TRP A 91 18.11 -17.51 3.49
N GLY A 92 17.53 -18.72 3.56
CA GLY A 92 17.94 -19.86 2.74
C GLY A 92 19.29 -20.51 3.13
N LYS A 93 19.90 -20.09 4.25
CA LYS A 93 21.22 -20.59 4.71
C LYS A 93 21.20 -21.16 6.12
N SER A 94 20.26 -20.72 6.96
CA SER A 94 20.16 -21.13 8.35
C SER A 94 18.71 -21.19 8.81
N VAL A 95 18.45 -22.01 9.83
CA VAL A 95 17.18 -22.06 10.58
C VAL A 95 17.10 -21.00 11.68
N THR A 96 18.21 -20.30 11.95
CA THR A 96 18.29 -19.25 12.96
C THR A 96 18.19 -17.86 12.32
N PRO A 97 17.22 -17.02 12.73
CA PRO A 97 17.08 -15.64 12.23
C PRO A 97 18.31 -14.78 12.52
N GLN A 98 18.55 -13.75 11.69
CA GLN A 98 19.61 -12.77 11.96
C GLN A 98 19.24 -11.95 13.21
N ARG A 99 20.19 -11.83 14.14
CA ARG A 99 20.12 -10.93 15.30
C ARG A 99 21.33 -10.00 15.25
N PRO A 100 21.15 -8.70 15.53
CA PRO A 100 22.28 -7.83 15.81
C PRO A 100 23.15 -8.41 16.93
N ALA A 101 24.47 -8.25 16.83
CA ALA A 101 25.35 -8.59 17.93
C ALA A 101 24.95 -7.77 19.17
N PRO A 102 25.03 -8.34 20.38
CA PRO A 102 24.81 -7.57 21.59
C PRO A 102 25.79 -6.39 21.62
N PRO A 103 25.37 -5.23 22.14
CA PRO A 103 26.26 -4.08 22.27
C PRO A 103 27.47 -4.44 23.14
N VAL A 104 28.65 -3.99 22.74
CA VAL A 104 29.87 -4.13 23.56
C VAL A 104 29.78 -3.15 24.72
N ALA A 105 29.84 -3.65 25.96
CA ALA A 105 29.89 -2.80 27.14
C ALA A 105 31.24 -2.05 27.16
N VAL A 106 31.21 -0.74 26.91
CA VAL A 106 32.38 0.12 27.04
C VAL A 106 32.36 0.74 28.44
N PRO A 107 33.36 0.48 29.30
CA PRO A 107 33.39 1.08 30.63
C PRO A 107 33.53 2.62 30.54
N PRO A 108 32.96 3.36 31.50
CA PRO A 108 33.15 4.80 31.58
C PRO A 108 34.63 5.14 31.81
N LYS A 109 35.08 6.26 31.22
CA LYS A 109 36.45 6.77 31.32
C LYS A 109 36.69 7.46 32.67
#